data_AF-A0A356T9Y1-F1
#
_entry.id   AF-A0A356T9Y1-F1
#
_cell.length_a   1.000
_cell.length_b   1.000
_cell.length_c   1.000
_cell.angle_alpha   90.00
_cell.angle_beta   90.00
_cell.angle_gamma   90.00
#
_symmetry.space_group_name_H-M   'P 1'
#
loop_
_entity.id
_entity.type
_entity.pdbx_description
1 polymer ?
#
loop_
_entity_poly.entity_id
_entity_poly.type
_entity_poly.pdbx_seq_one_letter_code
_entity_poly.pdbx_strand_id
1 'polypeptide(L)'
;MQLGPPDLFEPPEETSVLVRRYECQRCDALTMVAPADVLARLRYRATAVAMALAYLAEGRASPWIRERVSPQRVLGHEGRRAWRAPARWARRAPALWPIRAGPDVEPCTLARKAVRTLASRAPSPTGRLLEDAVAGVVGGLRG
;
A
#
# COMPACT_ATOMS: atom_id res chain seq x y z
N MET A 1 -6.15 10.42 9.16
CA MET A 1 -5.02 9.67 9.74
C MET A 1 -4.57 8.60 8.76
N GLN A 2 -3.27 8.44 8.60
CA GLN A 2 -2.64 7.34 7.87
C GLN A 2 -1.74 6.53 8.81
N LEU A 3 -1.68 5.23 8.56
CA LEU A 3 -0.85 4.26 9.27
C LEU A 3 0.27 3.77 8.37
N GLY A 4 1.43 3.55 8.96
CA GLY A 4 2.55 2.94 8.28
C GLY A 4 3.84 3.71 8.48
N PRO A 5 4.95 3.16 8.01
CA PRO A 5 6.24 3.79 8.18
C PRO A 5 6.33 5.03 7.27
N PRO A 6 6.97 6.11 7.75
CA PRO A 6 7.11 7.34 6.99
C PRO A 6 8.08 7.17 5.81
N ASP A 7 9.03 6.25 5.93
CA ASP A 7 9.95 5.82 4.88
C ASP A 7 10.24 4.32 4.99
N LEU A 8 10.96 3.77 4.03
CA LEU A 8 11.41 2.39 4.05
C LEU A 8 12.31 2.14 5.27
N PHE A 9 12.06 1.01 5.94
CA PHE A 9 12.79 0.56 7.14
C PHE A 9 12.60 1.39 8.42
N GLU A 10 11.90 2.53 8.35
CA GLU A 10 11.50 3.28 9.54
C GLU A 10 10.38 2.54 10.31
N PRO A 11 10.26 2.75 11.63
CA PRO A 11 9.15 2.21 12.41
C PRO A 11 7.80 2.75 11.91
N PRO A 12 6.73 1.93 11.94
CA PRO A 12 5.41 2.40 11.55
C PRO A 12 4.83 3.37 12.57
N GLU A 13 4.20 4.43 12.09
CA GLU A 13 3.56 5.47 12.91
C GLU A 13 2.13 5.77 12.45
N GLU A 14 1.42 6.60 13.22
CA GLU A 14 0.11 7.16 12.85
C GLU A 14 0.26 8.67 12.62
N THR A 15 -0.01 9.11 11.38
CA THR A 15 0.21 10.50 10.95
C THR A 15 -1.10 11.15 10.53
N SER A 16 -1.30 12.42 10.90
CA SER A 16 -2.40 13.23 10.37
C SER A 16 -2.09 13.65 8.94
N VAL A 17 -3.11 13.66 8.08
CA VAL A 17 -2.95 14.06 6.67
C VAL A 17 -3.94 15.16 6.38
N LEU A 18 -3.42 16.29 5.95
CA LEU A 18 -4.21 17.40 5.47
C LEU A 18 -4.62 17.11 4.03
N VAL A 19 -5.93 17.14 3.80
CA VAL A 19 -6.53 16.99 2.48
C VAL A 19 -7.30 18.26 2.15
N ARG A 20 -7.33 18.62 0.87
CA ARG A 20 -8.12 19.76 0.40
C ARG A 20 -9.41 19.23 -0.23
N ARG A 21 -10.53 19.86 0.12
CA ARG A 21 -11.84 19.56 -0.46
C ARG A 21 -12.26 20.75 -1.30
N TYR A 22 -12.56 20.49 -2.55
CA TYR A 22 -13.06 21.47 -3.51
C TYR A 22 -14.47 21.09 -3.91
N GLU A 23 -15.33 22.10 -4.03
CA GLU A 23 -16.72 21.94 -4.45
C GLU A 23 -16.93 22.66 -5.78
N CYS A 24 -17.43 21.93 -6.76
CA CYS A 24 -17.75 22.47 -8.07
C CYS A 24 -18.94 23.43 -7.94
N GLN A 25 -18.71 24.71 -8.23
CA GLN A 25 -19.75 25.75 -8.11
C GLN A 25 -20.88 25.64 -9.16
N ARG A 26 -20.81 24.68 -10.10
CA ARG A 26 -21.81 24.47 -11.14
C ARG A 26 -22.73 23.27 -10.88
N CYS A 27 -22.21 22.23 -10.23
CA CYS A 27 -22.92 20.95 -10.08
C CYS A 27 -22.76 20.31 -8.69
N ASP A 28 -22.19 21.05 -7.73
CA ASP A 28 -21.98 20.64 -6.34
C ASP A 28 -21.11 19.37 -6.16
N ALA A 29 -20.45 18.93 -7.24
CA ALA A 29 -19.55 17.79 -7.20
C ALA A 29 -18.34 18.08 -6.30
N LEU A 30 -18.01 17.12 -5.44
CA LEU A 30 -16.91 17.24 -4.48
C LEU A 30 -15.67 16.52 -5.00
N THR A 31 -14.54 17.24 -5.05
CA THR A 31 -13.23 16.67 -5.34
C THR A 31 -12.34 16.79 -4.12
N MET A 32 -11.73 15.67 -3.70
CA MET A 32 -10.71 15.67 -2.67
C MET A 32 -9.33 15.54 -3.29
N VAL A 33 -8.43 16.46 -2.93
CA VAL A 33 -7.01 16.42 -3.28
C VAL A 33 -6.23 16.02 -2.04
N ALA A 34 -5.47 14.93 -2.15
CA ALA A 34 -4.65 14.37 -1.09
C ALA A 34 -3.22 14.12 -1.61
N PRO A 35 -2.22 14.04 -0.73
CA PRO A 35 -0.89 13.59 -1.11
C PRO A 35 -0.94 12.24 -1.86
N ALA A 36 0.00 12.02 -2.78
CA ALA A 36 0.06 10.81 -3.59
C ALA A 36 0.08 9.52 -2.73
N ASP A 37 0.74 9.57 -1.56
CA ASP A 37 0.81 8.44 -0.63
C ASP A 37 -0.55 8.09 0.04
N VAL A 38 -1.62 8.82 -0.25
CA VAL A 38 -2.99 8.56 0.22
C VAL A 38 -3.76 7.68 -0.77
N LEU A 39 -3.90 6.39 -0.43
CA LEU A 39 -4.73 5.46 -1.19
C LEU A 39 -6.21 5.58 -0.83
N ALA A 40 -7.07 5.59 -1.85
CA ALA A 40 -8.51 5.68 -1.68
C ALA A 40 -9.06 4.52 -0.81
N ARG A 41 -9.84 4.88 0.22
CA ARG A 41 -10.51 3.94 1.14
C ARG A 41 -9.55 3.04 1.92
N LEU A 42 -8.30 3.48 2.13
CA LEU A 42 -7.30 2.80 2.94
C LEU A 42 -6.77 3.74 4.01
N ARG A 43 -6.71 3.24 5.25
CA ARG A 43 -6.06 3.93 6.36
C ARG A 43 -4.54 3.82 6.32
N TYR A 44 -3.97 3.07 5.39
CA TYR A 44 -2.53 2.82 5.30
C TYR A 44 -1.91 3.70 4.21
N ARG A 45 -0.68 4.13 4.43
CA ARG A 45 0.18 4.76 3.41
C ARG A 45 0.36 3.82 2.22
N ALA A 46 0.54 4.38 1.03
CA ALA A 46 0.80 3.58 -0.17
C ALA A 46 2.11 2.80 -0.02
N THR A 47 3.13 3.40 0.58
CA THR A 47 4.40 2.76 0.97
C THR A 47 4.17 1.52 1.85
N ALA A 48 3.35 1.65 2.90
CA ALA A 48 3.03 0.58 3.83
C ALA A 48 2.33 -0.60 3.15
N VAL A 49 1.40 -0.31 2.23
CA VAL A 49 0.73 -1.34 1.44
C VAL A 49 1.73 -2.04 0.51
N ALA A 50 2.61 -1.30 -0.17
CA ALA A 50 3.61 -1.89 -1.05
C ALA A 50 4.62 -2.77 -0.30
N MET A 51 5.10 -2.34 0.86
CA MET A 51 5.93 -3.16 1.76
C MET A 51 5.20 -4.45 2.15
N ALA A 52 3.93 -4.35 2.55
CA ALA A 52 3.14 -5.53 2.91
C ALA A 52 2.96 -6.52 1.76
N LEU A 53 2.81 -6.04 0.52
CA LEU A 53 2.74 -6.89 -0.66
C LEU A 53 4.09 -7.53 -0.98
N ALA A 54 5.21 -6.81 -0.84
CA ALA A 54 6.54 -7.36 -1.03
C ALA A 54 6.82 -8.49 -0.04
N TYR A 55 6.53 -8.27 1.25
CA TYR A 55 6.68 -9.30 2.26
C TYR A 55 5.74 -10.49 2.08
N LEU A 56 4.51 -10.26 1.62
CA LEU A 56 3.60 -11.34 1.26
C LEU A 56 4.16 -12.16 0.07
N ALA A 57 4.75 -11.50 -0.94
CA ALA A 57 5.37 -12.16 -2.08
C ALA A 57 6.61 -12.99 -1.71
N GLU A 58 7.29 -12.63 -0.61
CA GLU A 58 8.37 -13.39 0.04
C GLU A 58 7.86 -14.54 0.93
N GLY A 59 6.54 -14.69 1.11
CA GLY A 59 5.95 -15.71 1.98
C GLY A 59 6.02 -15.40 3.47
N ARG A 60 6.24 -14.13 3.86
CA ARG A 60 6.22 -13.72 5.27
C ARG A 60 4.82 -13.88 5.86
N ALA A 61 4.75 -14.32 7.10
CA ALA A 61 3.49 -14.49 7.80
C ALA A 61 2.83 -13.14 8.14
N SER A 62 1.49 -13.07 8.04
CA SER A 62 0.73 -11.84 8.33
C SER A 62 1.07 -11.13 9.65
N PRO A 63 1.29 -11.83 10.79
CA PRO A 63 1.69 -11.16 12.03
C PRO A 63 2.99 -10.37 11.90
N TRP A 64 4.00 -10.98 11.27
CA TRP A 64 5.30 -10.35 11.03
C TRP A 64 5.16 -9.14 10.10
N ILE A 65 4.34 -9.27 9.04
CA ILE A 65 4.07 -8.15 8.12
C ILE A 65 3.43 -6.99 8.88
N ARG A 66 2.46 -7.27 9.76
CA ARG A 66 1.74 -6.24 10.52
C ARG A 66 2.67 -5.44 11.39
N GLU A 67 3.59 -6.11 12.09
CA GLU A 67 4.59 -5.46 12.96
C GLU A 67 5.49 -4.49 12.18
N ARG A 68 5.73 -4.75 10.90
CA ARG A 68 6.54 -3.87 10.03
C ARG A 68 5.78 -2.67 9.48
N VAL A 69 4.47 -2.78 9.30
CA VAL A 69 3.69 -1.77 8.55
C VAL A 69 2.58 -1.08 9.35
N SER A 70 2.37 -1.44 10.61
CA SER A 70 1.30 -0.90 11.45
C SER A 70 1.80 -0.55 12.85
N PRO A 71 1.54 0.67 13.36
CA PRO A 71 1.85 1.01 14.75
C PRO A 71 0.94 0.28 15.74
N GLN A 72 -0.19 -0.25 15.26
CA GLN A 72 -1.22 -0.85 16.09
C GLN A 72 -0.85 -2.29 16.44
N ARG A 73 -0.30 -2.46 17.65
CA ARG A 73 0.00 -3.76 18.24
C ARG A 73 -1.25 -4.64 18.28
N VAL A 74 -1.05 -5.94 18.10
CA VAL A 74 -2.14 -6.91 18.12
C VAL A 74 -2.61 -7.15 19.55
N LEU A 75 -3.85 -6.75 19.86
CA LEU A 75 -4.53 -7.13 21.09
C LEU A 75 -5.31 -8.45 20.83
N GLY A 76 -5.00 -9.49 21.60
CA GLY A 76 -5.69 -10.78 21.56
C GLY A 76 -5.18 -11.82 20.54
N HIS A 77 -5.46 -13.10 20.81
CA HIS A 77 -5.00 -14.25 19.99
C HIS A 77 -5.67 -14.30 18.61
N GLU A 78 -6.94 -13.91 18.50
CA GLU A 78 -7.70 -13.90 17.24
C GLU A 78 -7.20 -12.82 16.27
N GLY A 79 -6.86 -11.64 16.80
CA GLY A 79 -6.26 -10.55 16.03
C GLY A 79 -4.91 -10.92 15.39
N ARG A 80 -4.17 -11.88 15.99
CA ARG A 80 -2.90 -12.38 15.45
C ARG A 80 -3.12 -13.29 14.25
N ARG A 81 -4.11 -14.18 14.31
CA ARG A 81 -4.37 -15.17 13.24
C ARG A 81 -5.22 -14.62 12.09
N ALA A 82 -5.96 -13.53 12.29
CA ALA A 82 -7.00 -13.08 11.35
C ALA A 82 -6.63 -11.85 10.49
N TRP A 83 -5.41 -11.31 10.56
CA TRP A 83 -5.06 -10.13 9.77
C TRP A 83 -4.87 -10.45 8.28
N ARG A 84 -5.99 -10.47 7.56
CA ARG A 84 -6.08 -10.75 6.11
C ARG A 84 -5.81 -9.53 5.23
N ALA A 85 -5.29 -8.43 5.78
CA ALA A 85 -5.11 -7.19 5.04
C ALA A 85 -4.14 -7.34 3.85
N PRO A 86 -2.96 -7.96 3.99
CA PRO A 86 -2.04 -8.14 2.85
C PRO A 86 -2.69 -8.88 1.67
N ALA A 87 -3.38 -9.99 1.95
CA ALA A 87 -4.09 -10.75 0.91
C ALA A 87 -5.24 -9.97 0.25
N ARG A 88 -6.00 -9.20 1.04
CA ARG A 88 -7.05 -8.30 0.50
C ARG A 88 -6.45 -7.19 -0.36
N TRP A 89 -5.32 -6.63 0.04
CA TRP A 89 -4.62 -5.60 -0.72
C TRP A 89 -4.05 -6.15 -2.02
N ALA A 90 -3.53 -7.38 -2.02
CA ALA A 90 -3.05 -8.04 -3.23
C ALA A 90 -4.15 -8.15 -4.30
N ARG A 91 -5.36 -8.56 -3.88
CA ARG A 91 -6.55 -8.59 -4.76
C ARG A 91 -6.99 -7.21 -5.21
N ARG A 92 -6.87 -6.19 -4.35
CA ARG A 92 -7.25 -4.80 -4.67
C ARG A 92 -6.18 -4.03 -5.43
N ALA A 93 -4.95 -4.54 -5.57
CA ALA A 93 -3.84 -3.81 -6.17
C ALA A 93 -4.16 -3.20 -7.57
N PRO A 94 -4.88 -3.88 -8.48
CA PRO A 94 -5.32 -3.29 -9.76
C PRO A 94 -6.26 -2.08 -9.64
N ALA A 95 -6.96 -1.94 -8.52
CA ALA A 95 -7.82 -0.79 -8.23
C ALA A 95 -7.11 0.32 -7.43
N LEU A 96 -5.91 0.05 -6.91
CA LEU A 96 -5.10 1.00 -6.15
C LEU A 96 -4.03 1.66 -7.03
N TRP A 97 -3.54 0.93 -8.03
CA TRP A 97 -2.54 1.36 -8.99
C TRP A 97 -2.90 0.83 -10.38
N PRO A 98 -2.36 1.42 -11.46
CA PRO A 98 -2.65 0.98 -12.83
C PRO A 98 -1.95 -0.35 -13.17
N ILE A 99 -2.23 -1.42 -12.43
CA ILE A 99 -1.72 -2.77 -12.62
C ILE A 99 -2.78 -3.55 -13.40
N ARG A 100 -2.39 -4.22 -14.48
CA ARG A 100 -3.32 -5.07 -15.24
C ARG A 100 -3.88 -6.16 -14.33
N ALA A 101 -5.21 -6.22 -14.23
CA ALA A 101 -5.89 -7.34 -13.60
C ALA A 101 -5.48 -8.67 -14.27
N GLY A 102 -5.49 -9.74 -13.50
CA GLY A 102 -5.28 -11.09 -13.99
C GLY A 102 -6.36 -11.99 -13.42
N PRO A 103 -6.34 -13.29 -13.75
CA PRO A 103 -7.23 -14.26 -13.10
C PRO A 103 -7.06 -14.20 -11.57
N ASP A 104 -8.10 -14.60 -10.83
CA ASP A 104 -8.10 -14.65 -9.36
C ASP A 104 -7.17 -15.77 -8.89
N VAL A 105 -5.86 -15.46 -8.89
CA VAL A 105 -4.79 -16.35 -8.46
C VAL A 105 -4.51 -16.18 -6.97
N GLU A 106 -3.74 -17.10 -6.42
CA GLU A 106 -3.32 -17.12 -5.03
C GLU A 106 -2.72 -15.74 -4.60
N PRO A 107 -3.01 -15.24 -3.39
CA PRO A 107 -2.63 -13.89 -2.97
C PRO A 107 -1.13 -13.56 -3.04
N CYS A 108 -0.22 -14.49 -2.74
CA CYS A 108 1.22 -14.25 -2.87
C CYS A 108 1.62 -14.05 -4.34
N THR A 109 0.97 -14.75 -5.26
CA THR A 109 1.16 -14.57 -6.71
C THR A 109 0.68 -13.19 -7.17
N LEU A 110 -0.51 -12.76 -6.72
CA LEU A 110 -1.02 -11.41 -6.99
C LEU A 110 -0.09 -10.34 -6.41
N ALA A 111 0.38 -10.53 -5.18
CA ALA A 111 1.31 -9.62 -4.53
C ALA A 111 2.64 -9.53 -5.30
N ARG A 112 3.20 -10.66 -5.75
CA ARG A 112 4.42 -10.69 -6.56
C ARG A 112 4.26 -9.93 -7.89
N LYS A 113 3.13 -10.12 -8.56
CA LYS A 113 2.81 -9.38 -9.79
C LYS A 113 2.73 -7.88 -9.54
N ALA A 114 2.00 -7.48 -8.48
CA ALA A 114 1.86 -6.08 -8.10
C ALA A 114 3.22 -5.44 -7.78
N VAL A 115 4.02 -6.08 -6.94
CA VAL A 115 5.34 -5.60 -6.52
C VAL A 115 6.29 -5.46 -7.71
N ARG A 116 6.33 -6.43 -8.63
CA ARG A 116 7.15 -6.33 -9.85
C ARG A 116 6.70 -5.18 -10.76
N THR A 117 5.39 -4.97 -10.88
CA THR A 117 4.84 -3.87 -11.71
C THR A 117 5.12 -2.51 -11.09
N LEU A 118 5.12 -2.42 -9.76
CA LEU A 118 5.53 -1.20 -9.05
C LEU A 118 7.03 -0.97 -9.20
N ALA A 119 7.84 -2.02 -9.00
CA ALA A 119 9.29 -1.93 -9.14
C ALA A 119 9.74 -1.49 -10.54
N SER A 120 9.05 -1.93 -11.60
CA SER A 120 9.34 -1.47 -12.97
C SER A 120 9.03 0.02 -13.21
N ARG A 121 8.44 0.72 -12.24
CA ARG A 121 8.16 2.16 -12.28
C ARG A 121 9.11 2.97 -11.38
N ALA A 122 10.08 2.32 -10.75
CA ALA A 122 11.09 3.01 -9.97
C ALA A 122 11.84 4.00 -10.87
N PRO A 123 11.95 5.29 -10.49
CA PRO A 123 12.70 6.27 -11.29
C PRO A 123 14.18 5.89 -11.46
N SER A 124 14.76 5.27 -10.43
CA SER A 124 16.15 4.80 -10.39
C SER A 124 16.19 3.41 -9.74
N PRO A 125 16.18 2.32 -10.52
CA PRO A 125 16.20 0.96 -9.99
C PRO A 125 17.52 0.65 -9.27
N THR A 126 17.41 0.11 -8.07
CA THR A 126 18.51 -0.33 -7.18
C THR A 126 18.82 -1.82 -7.35
N GLY A 127 17.92 -2.57 -8.00
CA GLY A 127 17.98 -4.04 -8.10
C GLY A 127 17.39 -4.74 -6.87
N ARG A 128 16.97 -3.98 -5.85
CA ARG A 128 16.31 -4.50 -4.65
C ARG A 128 14.81 -4.33 -4.80
N LEU A 129 14.11 -5.46 -4.98
CA LEU A 129 12.69 -5.48 -5.33
C LEU A 129 11.79 -4.64 -4.39
N LEU A 130 12.07 -4.65 -3.08
CA LEU A 130 11.32 -3.88 -2.09
C LEU A 130 11.53 -2.36 -2.25
N GLU A 131 12.79 -1.93 -2.35
CA GLU A 131 13.17 -0.52 -2.54
C GLU A 131 12.57 0.03 -3.83
N ASP A 132 12.75 -0.71 -4.93
CA ASP A 132 12.24 -0.34 -6.24
C ASP A 132 10.71 -0.26 -6.26
N ALA A 133 10.03 -1.21 -5.62
CA ALA A 133 8.56 -1.19 -5.54
C ALA A 133 8.04 0.01 -4.74
N VAL A 134 8.67 0.36 -3.62
CA VAL A 134 8.30 1.54 -2.83
C VAL A 134 8.57 2.83 -3.60
N ALA A 135 9.72 2.94 -4.27
CA ALA A 135 10.02 4.09 -5.13
C ALA A 135 9.02 4.24 -6.29
N GLY A 136 8.61 3.12 -6.91
CA GLY A 136 7.66 3.10 -8.02
C GLY A 136 6.21 3.41 -7.63
N VAL A 137 5.84 3.26 -6.35
CA VAL A 137 4.52 3.69 -5.83
C VAL A 137 4.39 5.21 -5.91
N VAL A 138 5.43 5.94 -5.52
CA VAL A 138 5.44 7.40 -5.50
C VAL A 138 5.63 7.97 -6.91
N GLY A 139 6.44 7.31 -7.74
CA GLY A 139 6.65 7.70 -9.15
C GLY A 139 5.44 7.46 -10.05
N GLY A 140 4.68 6.39 -9.82
CA GLY A 140 3.56 5.97 -10.68
C GLY A 140 2.23 6.72 -10.49
N LEU A 141 2.15 7.63 -9.51
CA LEU A 141 0.94 8.43 -9.24
C LEU A 141 0.94 9.80 -9.92
N ARG A 142 1.99 10.10 -10.70
CA ARG A 142 2.14 11.33 -11.49
C ARG A 142 1.75 11.18 -12.97
N GLY A 143 1.16 10.04 -13.35
CA GLY A 143 0.74 9.72 -14.72
C GLY A 143 -0.76 9.74 -14.90
#